data_AF-A0AA37PZH1-F1
#
_entry.id   AF-A0AA37PZH1-F1
#
_cell.length_a   1.000
_cell.length_b   1.000
_cell.length_c   1.000
_cell.angle_alpha   90.00
_cell.angle_beta   90.00
_cell.angle_gamma   90.00
#
_symmetry.space_group_name_H-M   'P 1'
#
loop_
_entity.id
_entity.type
_entity.pdbx_description
1 polymer ?
#
loop_
_entity_poly.entity_id
_entity_poly.type
_entity_poly.pdbx_seq_one_letter_code
_entity_poly.pdbx_strand_id
1 'polypeptide(L)'
;MSYDLYLVRAPAGADDDFVEAIAMAAAESDGPAGPPDPAVEARKRALADALCAADPTLTASTPDHAAIAGYEGISIEESRRRHRQIEVYGPPDGHGILVTLHDDWVSLEMPHGRGDAGMATLLRYVGLLTRLGGFVAFDPQGPNVVDPSEYGGPRQPTPVGVHAVAPDDKAMRPWWRFW
;
A
#
# COMPACT_ATOMS: atom_id res chain seq x y z
N MET A 1 5.86 7.71 18.69
CA MET A 1 4.68 7.81 17.82
C MET A 1 5.20 8.02 16.40
N SER A 2 4.57 7.39 15.42
CA SER A 2 4.83 7.50 13.99
C SER A 2 3.71 8.31 13.32
N TYR A 3 3.94 8.72 12.08
CA TYR A 3 2.90 9.21 11.20
C TYR A 3 2.64 8.12 10.14
N ASP A 4 1.40 7.65 10.07
CA ASP A 4 1.03 6.47 9.30
C ASP A 4 0.03 6.84 8.22
N LEU A 5 0.19 6.30 7.01
CA LEU A 5 -0.77 6.44 5.93
C LEU A 5 -1.14 5.07 5.39
N TYR A 6 -2.41 4.90 5.04
CA TYR A 6 -2.93 3.69 4.41
C TYR A 6 -3.38 4.00 2.99
N LEU A 7 -2.88 3.24 2.02
CA LEU A 7 -3.26 3.35 0.62
C LEU A 7 -4.07 2.13 0.23
N VAL A 8 -5.35 2.33 -0.08
CA VAL A 8 -6.31 1.27 -0.36
C VAL A 8 -6.90 1.41 -1.76
N ARG A 9 -7.43 0.32 -2.31
CA ARG A 9 -8.15 0.34 -3.58
C ARG A 9 -9.63 0.57 -3.31
N ALA A 10 -10.16 1.68 -3.80
CA ALA A 10 -11.58 1.98 -3.75
C ALA A 10 -12.16 2.13 -5.17
N PRO A 11 -13.45 1.79 -5.38
CA PRO A 11 -14.16 2.14 -6.60
C PRO A 11 -14.11 3.65 -6.87
N ALA A 12 -14.11 4.03 -8.16
CA ALA A 12 -14.17 5.43 -8.52
C ALA A 12 -15.45 6.10 -7.97
N GLY A 13 -15.28 7.20 -7.24
CA GLY A 13 -16.38 7.93 -6.61
C GLY A 13 -16.87 7.33 -5.28
N ALA A 14 -16.11 6.42 -4.67
CA ALA A 14 -16.33 6.05 -3.27
C ALA A 14 -16.26 7.28 -2.35
N ASP A 15 -17.12 7.32 -1.34
CA ASP A 15 -17.08 8.34 -0.30
C ASP A 15 -15.99 8.06 0.74
N ASP A 16 -15.67 9.07 1.55
CA ASP A 16 -14.59 9.02 2.52
C ASP A 16 -14.84 7.95 3.60
N ASP A 17 -16.10 7.81 4.07
CA ASP A 17 -16.50 6.78 5.03
C ASP A 17 -16.20 5.36 4.53
N PHE A 18 -16.44 5.10 3.24
CA PHE A 18 -16.12 3.82 2.62
C PHE A 18 -14.61 3.58 2.52
N VAL A 19 -13.84 4.62 2.17
CA VAL A 19 -12.38 4.54 2.12
C VAL A 19 -11.79 4.27 3.51
N GLU A 20 -12.28 4.99 4.52
CA GLU A 20 -11.92 4.78 5.93
C GLU A 20 -12.18 3.35 6.36
N ALA A 21 -13.39 2.82 6.10
CA ALA A 21 -13.75 1.46 6.48
C ALA A 21 -12.81 0.41 5.87
N ILE A 22 -12.41 0.56 4.60
CA ILE A 22 -11.45 -0.35 3.97
C ILE A 22 -10.05 -0.17 4.58
N ALA A 23 -9.61 1.06 4.82
CA ALA A 23 -8.30 1.34 5.40
C ALA A 23 -8.16 0.75 6.81
N MET A 24 -9.20 0.86 7.64
CA MET A 24 -9.23 0.26 8.97
C MET A 24 -9.25 -1.26 8.91
N ALA A 25 -10.07 -1.85 8.04
CA ALA A 25 -10.06 -3.30 7.84
C ALA A 25 -8.71 -3.83 7.34
N ALA A 26 -8.03 -3.06 6.49
CA ALA A 26 -6.69 -3.39 6.01
C ALA A 26 -5.64 -3.34 7.14
N ALA A 27 -5.69 -2.30 7.97
CA ALA A 27 -4.79 -2.13 9.11
C ALA A 27 -4.95 -3.22 10.18
N GLU A 28 -6.17 -3.76 10.35
CA GLU A 28 -6.48 -4.85 11.29
C GLU A 28 -6.26 -6.25 10.69
N SER A 29 -5.88 -6.36 9.42
CA SER A 29 -5.71 -7.65 8.75
C SER A 29 -4.49 -8.41 9.27
N ASP A 30 -4.69 -9.66 9.72
CA ASP A 30 -3.63 -10.62 10.10
C ASP A 30 -2.80 -11.12 8.89
N GLY A 31 -3.00 -10.52 7.73
CA GLY A 31 -2.35 -10.88 6.49
C GLY A 31 -3.29 -11.63 5.54
N PRO A 32 -2.79 -11.94 4.34
CA PRO A 32 -3.64 -12.34 3.24
C PRO A 32 -4.11 -13.80 3.34
N ALA A 33 -5.43 -13.98 3.28
CA ALA A 33 -6.10 -15.27 3.39
C ALA A 33 -6.07 -16.03 2.04
N GLY A 34 -4.96 -16.73 1.74
CA GLY A 34 -4.92 -17.58 0.54
C GLY A 34 -3.53 -17.99 0.08
N PRO A 35 -3.44 -18.84 -0.95
CA PRO A 35 -2.20 -19.07 -1.68
C PRO A 35 -1.75 -17.79 -2.41
N PRO A 36 -0.44 -17.62 -2.68
CA PRO A 36 0.06 -16.48 -3.43
C PRO A 36 -0.55 -16.40 -4.84
N ASP A 37 -1.03 -15.21 -5.23
CA ASP A 37 -1.47 -14.92 -6.59
C ASP A 37 -0.28 -14.33 -7.39
N PRO A 38 0.21 -15.00 -8.45
CA PRO A 38 1.34 -14.52 -9.25
C PRO A 38 1.16 -13.10 -9.82
N ALA A 39 -0.07 -12.71 -10.17
CA ALA A 39 -0.34 -11.38 -10.71
C ALA A 39 -0.25 -10.29 -9.64
N VAL A 40 -0.68 -10.60 -8.41
CA VAL A 40 -0.55 -9.71 -7.25
C VAL A 40 0.91 -9.56 -6.86
N GLU A 41 1.66 -10.66 -6.79
CA GLU A 41 3.11 -10.63 -6.50
C GLU A 41 3.89 -9.81 -7.54
N ALA A 42 3.59 -9.99 -8.83
CA ALA A 42 4.21 -9.21 -9.90
C ALA A 42 3.90 -7.71 -9.76
N ARG A 43 2.67 -7.35 -9.36
CA ARG A 43 2.28 -5.96 -9.15
C ARG A 43 2.99 -5.33 -7.95
N LYS A 44 3.07 -6.03 -6.82
CA LYS A 44 3.83 -5.57 -5.64
C LYS A 44 5.29 -5.33 -6.02
N ARG A 45 5.91 -6.27 -6.74
CA ARG A 45 7.29 -6.13 -7.22
C ARG A 45 7.46 -4.91 -8.12
N ALA A 46 6.57 -4.71 -9.09
CA ALA A 46 6.63 -3.55 -9.97
C ALA A 46 6.51 -2.20 -9.21
N LEU A 47 5.68 -2.14 -8.17
CA LEU A 47 5.58 -0.94 -7.31
C LEU A 47 6.85 -0.72 -6.49
N ALA A 48 7.43 -1.78 -5.91
CA ALA A 48 8.70 -1.70 -5.19
C ALA A 48 9.84 -1.22 -6.09
N ASP A 49 9.95 -1.80 -7.28
CA ASP A 49 10.96 -1.43 -8.27
C ASP A 49 10.77 0.03 -8.73
N ALA A 50 9.53 0.50 -8.88
CA ALA A 50 9.24 1.89 -9.22
C ALA A 50 9.62 2.87 -8.09
N LEU A 51 9.42 2.50 -6.82
CA LEU A 51 9.89 3.28 -5.68
C LEU A 51 11.42 3.37 -5.68
N CYS A 52 12.12 2.24 -5.80
CA CYS A 52 13.59 2.21 -5.86
C CYS A 52 14.16 2.94 -7.09
N ALA A 53 13.46 2.92 -8.22
CA ALA A 53 13.87 3.68 -9.40
C ALA A 53 13.69 5.20 -9.21
N ALA A 54 12.62 5.62 -8.53
CA ALA A 54 12.37 7.02 -8.22
C ALA A 54 13.29 7.57 -7.12
N ASP A 55 13.74 6.70 -6.21
CA ASP A 55 14.66 7.03 -5.13
C ASP A 55 15.70 5.90 -4.97
N PRO A 56 16.86 6.01 -5.63
CA PRO A 56 17.89 4.97 -5.63
C PRO A 56 18.51 4.67 -4.25
N THR A 57 18.17 5.46 -3.22
CA THR A 57 18.60 5.20 -1.84
C THR A 57 17.72 4.15 -1.15
N LEU A 58 16.54 3.85 -1.70
CA LEU A 58 15.63 2.86 -1.16
C LEU A 58 16.07 1.44 -1.48
N THR A 59 15.83 0.54 -0.53
CA THR A 59 16.03 -0.90 -0.68
C THR A 59 14.70 -1.62 -0.49
N ALA A 60 14.38 -2.53 -1.41
CA ALA A 60 13.25 -3.45 -1.27
C ALA A 60 13.72 -4.78 -0.66
N SER A 61 12.99 -5.28 0.34
CA SER A 61 13.26 -6.53 1.03
C SER A 61 11.98 -7.35 1.21
N THR A 62 12.16 -8.64 1.43
CA THR A 62 11.09 -9.56 1.86
C THR A 62 11.37 -10.01 3.29
N PRO A 63 10.34 -10.34 4.09
CA PRO A 63 10.53 -10.78 5.47
C PRO A 63 11.42 -12.02 5.60
N ASP A 64 12.18 -12.10 6.69
CA ASP A 64 12.92 -13.31 7.04
C ASP A 64 11.96 -14.36 7.60
N HIS A 65 11.41 -15.17 6.71
CA HIS A 65 10.44 -16.20 7.07
C HIS A 65 10.99 -17.27 8.02
N ALA A 66 12.30 -17.52 8.04
CA ALA A 66 12.86 -18.49 8.97
C ALA A 66 12.88 -17.93 10.39
N ALA A 67 13.26 -16.66 10.54
CA ALA A 67 13.22 -15.96 11.82
C ALA A 67 11.77 -15.83 12.34
N ILE A 68 10.84 -15.41 11.47
CA ILE A 68 9.42 -15.27 11.83
C ILE A 68 8.81 -16.62 12.21
N ALA A 69 9.02 -17.65 11.41
CA ALA A 69 8.52 -19.00 11.71
C ALA A 69 9.04 -19.53 13.06
N GLY A 70 10.32 -19.28 13.37
CA GLY A 70 10.91 -19.63 14.66
C GLY A 70 10.32 -18.86 15.84
N TYR A 71 10.05 -17.56 15.65
CA TYR A 71 9.46 -16.70 16.69
C TYR A 71 8.00 -17.05 16.97
N GLU A 72 7.20 -17.25 15.92
CA GLU A 72 5.75 -17.51 16.03
C GLU A 72 5.40 -18.99 16.26
N GLY A 73 6.37 -19.91 16.09
CA GLY A 73 6.13 -21.34 16.21
C GLY A 73 5.30 -21.93 15.07
N ILE A 74 5.40 -21.35 13.87
CA ILE A 74 4.73 -21.82 12.65
C ILE A 74 5.72 -22.44 11.66
N SER A 75 5.24 -23.06 10.59
CA SER A 75 6.14 -23.55 9.53
C SER A 75 6.66 -22.38 8.68
N ILE A 76 7.83 -22.55 8.07
CA ILE A 76 8.38 -21.55 7.12
C ILE A 76 7.42 -21.33 5.95
N GLU A 77 6.71 -22.37 5.52
CA GLU A 77 5.70 -22.27 4.46
C GLU A 77 4.50 -21.41 4.89
N GLU A 78 4.01 -21.59 6.12
CA GLU A 78 2.95 -20.74 6.67
C GLU A 78 3.42 -19.29 6.84
N SER A 79 4.65 -19.08 7.30
CA SER A 79 5.24 -17.73 7.38
C SER A 79 5.34 -17.07 6.00
N ARG A 80 5.72 -17.82 4.95
CA ARG A 80 5.70 -17.32 3.56
C ARG A 80 4.32 -16.95 3.07
N ARG A 81 3.28 -17.64 3.54
CA ARG A 81 1.89 -17.34 3.17
C ARG A 81 1.38 -16.09 3.89
N ARG A 82 1.64 -15.97 5.19
CA ARG A 82 1.19 -14.86 6.03
C ARG A 82 1.96 -13.56 5.80
N HIS A 83 3.27 -13.64 5.64
CA HIS A 83 4.15 -12.47 5.59
C HIS A 83 4.74 -12.24 4.20
N ARG A 84 3.89 -12.25 3.16
CA ARG A 84 4.33 -12.05 1.76
C ARG A 84 4.37 -10.60 1.31
N GLN A 85 4.35 -9.65 2.23
CA GLN A 85 4.55 -8.24 1.91
C GLN A 85 5.96 -7.99 1.37
N ILE A 86 6.12 -6.87 0.65
CA ILE A 86 7.44 -6.32 0.31
C ILE A 86 7.62 -5.04 1.12
N GLU A 87 8.73 -4.96 1.83
CA GLU A 87 9.13 -3.77 2.59
C GLU A 87 10.10 -2.95 1.75
N VAL A 88 9.85 -1.65 1.64
CA VAL A 88 10.73 -0.70 0.96
C VAL A 88 11.12 0.38 1.96
N TYR A 89 12.41 0.51 2.23
CA TYR A 89 12.93 1.43 3.25
C TYR A 89 14.20 2.12 2.77
N GLY A 90 14.42 3.34 3.26
CA GLY A 90 15.63 4.11 3.01
C GLY A 90 16.81 3.71 3.91
N PRO A 91 17.98 4.35 3.75
CA PRO A 91 19.13 4.08 4.59
C PRO A 91 18.88 4.53 6.05
N PRO A 92 19.63 4.00 7.04
CA PRO A 92 19.42 4.30 8.46
C PRO A 92 19.49 5.79 8.83
N ASP A 93 20.28 6.57 8.09
CA ASP A 93 20.47 8.02 8.25
C ASP A 93 19.47 8.86 7.43
N GLY A 94 18.57 8.23 6.68
CA GLY A 94 17.53 8.88 5.90
C GLY A 94 16.32 9.34 6.74
N HIS A 95 15.20 9.55 6.05
CA HIS A 95 13.94 9.94 6.70
C HIS A 95 13.30 8.81 7.52
N GLY A 96 13.80 7.58 7.38
CA GLY A 96 13.28 6.40 8.09
C GLY A 96 11.86 6.02 7.68
N ILE A 97 11.42 6.43 6.48
CA ILE A 97 10.12 6.05 5.95
C ILE A 97 10.17 4.56 5.56
N LEU A 98 9.22 3.80 6.06
CA LEU A 98 8.98 2.42 5.70
C LEU A 98 7.70 2.35 4.87
N VAL A 99 7.79 1.76 3.68
CA VAL A 99 6.63 1.46 2.83
C VAL A 99 6.44 -0.04 2.81
N THR A 100 5.27 -0.52 3.19
CA THR A 100 4.95 -1.94 3.20
C THR A 100 3.86 -2.24 2.18
N LEU A 101 4.21 -3.01 1.14
CA LEU A 101 3.33 -3.37 0.03
C LEU A 101 2.64 -4.70 0.34
N HIS A 102 1.36 -4.64 0.68
CA HIS A 102 0.48 -5.80 0.84
C HIS A 102 -0.22 -6.14 -0.48
N ASP A 103 -1.02 -7.20 -0.48
CA ASP A 103 -1.67 -7.72 -1.69
C ASP A 103 -2.65 -6.71 -2.31
N ASP A 104 -3.42 -6.03 -1.46
CA ASP A 104 -4.52 -5.15 -1.81
C ASP A 104 -4.39 -3.73 -1.26
N TRP A 105 -3.44 -3.48 -0.35
CA TRP A 105 -3.19 -2.18 0.26
C TRP A 105 -1.69 -1.92 0.49
N VAL A 106 -1.36 -0.70 0.91
CA VAL A 106 0.01 -0.28 1.24
C VAL A 106 -0.03 0.55 2.52
N SER A 107 0.87 0.29 3.47
CA SER A 107 1.17 1.24 4.55
C SER A 107 2.41 2.06 4.24
N LEU A 108 2.41 3.31 4.71
CA LEU A 108 3.61 4.11 4.83
C LEU A 108 3.72 4.59 6.27
N GLU A 109 4.83 4.27 6.92
CA GLU A 109 5.16 4.71 8.28
C GLU A 109 6.32 5.70 8.21
N MET A 110 6.16 6.87 8.84
CA MET A 110 7.22 7.86 9.00
C MET A 110 7.45 8.14 10.50
N PRO A 111 8.67 7.94 11.01
CA PRO A 111 9.00 8.31 12.39
C PRO A 111 8.74 9.80 12.65
N HIS A 112 8.33 10.15 13.88
CA HIS A 112 8.20 11.56 14.25
C HIS A 112 9.53 12.33 14.19
N GLY A 113 9.42 13.66 14.05
CA GLY A 113 10.57 14.56 14.09
C GLY A 113 11.33 14.70 12.77
N ARG A 114 10.79 14.18 11.65
CA ARG A 114 11.43 14.27 10.32
C ARG A 114 11.19 15.58 9.59
N GLY A 115 10.29 16.42 10.11
CA GLY A 115 9.98 17.76 9.58
C GLY A 115 9.47 17.74 8.13
N ASP A 116 9.49 18.92 7.51
CA ASP A 116 8.91 19.14 6.17
C ASP A 116 9.57 18.31 5.07
N ALA A 117 10.88 18.04 5.18
CA ALA A 117 11.60 17.22 4.19
C ALA A 117 11.18 15.75 4.22
N GLY A 118 10.94 15.19 5.42
CA GLY A 118 10.39 13.86 5.58
C GLY A 118 8.97 13.79 5.01
N MET A 119 8.12 14.75 5.36
CA MET A 119 6.75 14.84 4.87
C MET A 119 6.69 14.98 3.33
N ALA A 120 7.51 15.85 2.74
CA ALA A 120 7.59 15.99 1.28
C ALA A 120 8.02 14.69 0.58
N THR A 121 8.89 13.91 1.22
CA THR A 121 9.30 12.59 0.72
C THR A 121 8.20 11.56 0.84
N LEU A 122 7.51 11.51 1.99
CA LEU A 122 6.35 10.65 2.19
C LEU A 122 5.29 10.90 1.12
N LEU A 123 4.91 12.16 0.92
CA LEU A 123 3.89 12.56 -0.05
C LEU A 123 4.31 12.29 -1.51
N ARG A 124 5.62 12.38 -1.82
CA ARG A 124 6.15 11.95 -3.13
C ARG A 124 5.92 10.44 -3.36
N TYR A 125 6.14 9.60 -2.35
CA TYR A 125 5.87 8.17 -2.44
C TYR A 125 4.37 7.88 -2.57
N VAL A 126 3.53 8.59 -1.81
CA VAL A 126 2.06 8.52 -1.94
C VAL A 126 1.63 8.86 -3.37
N GLY A 127 2.11 9.97 -3.94
CA GLY A 127 1.79 10.37 -5.32
C GLY A 127 2.22 9.34 -6.39
N LEU A 128 3.37 8.68 -6.19
CA LEU A 128 3.83 7.61 -7.07
C LEU A 128 2.91 6.37 -6.98
N LEU A 129 2.60 5.94 -5.76
CA LEU A 129 1.80 4.75 -5.49
C LEU A 129 0.35 4.93 -5.94
N THR A 130 -0.27 6.08 -5.66
CA THR A 130 -1.62 6.41 -6.14
C THR A 130 -1.69 6.37 -7.67
N ARG A 131 -0.72 6.99 -8.36
CA ARG A 131 -0.68 7.03 -9.84
C ARG A 131 -0.44 5.66 -10.49
N LEU A 132 0.53 4.88 -10.00
CA LEU A 132 0.91 3.60 -10.61
C LEU A 132 0.04 2.45 -10.11
N GLY A 133 -0.35 2.51 -8.84
CA GLY A 133 -1.09 1.48 -8.15
C GLY A 133 -2.60 1.67 -8.22
N GLY A 134 -3.12 2.87 -8.51
CA GLY A 134 -4.56 3.14 -8.45
C GLY A 134 -5.11 3.05 -7.02
N PHE A 135 -4.34 3.58 -6.06
CA PHE A 135 -4.71 3.66 -4.65
C PHE A 135 -5.34 5.01 -4.33
N VAL A 136 -6.13 5.03 -3.26
CA VAL A 136 -6.61 6.20 -2.53
C VAL A 136 -5.89 6.21 -1.19
N ALA A 137 -5.31 7.35 -0.81
CA ALA A 137 -4.59 7.49 0.45
C ALA A 137 -5.52 7.95 1.57
N PHE A 138 -5.37 7.36 2.74
CA PHE A 138 -6.16 7.63 3.95
C PHE A 138 -5.20 7.93 5.11
N ASP A 139 -5.46 9.03 5.83
CA ASP A 139 -4.74 9.42 7.04
C ASP A 139 -5.58 9.09 8.28
N PRO A 140 -5.20 8.09 9.09
CA PRO A 140 -5.92 7.71 10.32
C PRO A 140 -5.77 8.73 11.47
N GLN A 141 -4.82 9.65 11.37
CA GLN A 141 -4.52 10.68 12.39
C GLN A 141 -5.25 11.99 12.09
N GLY A 142 -5.71 12.17 10.86
CA GLY A 142 -6.60 13.24 10.43
C GLY A 142 -7.98 12.71 10.01
N PRO A 143 -8.92 13.60 9.64
CA PRO A 143 -10.26 13.17 9.26
C PRO A 143 -10.42 12.80 7.78
N ASN A 144 -9.35 12.59 6.99
CA ASN A 144 -9.45 12.76 5.54
C ASN A 144 -8.74 11.72 4.65
N VAL A 145 -9.35 11.49 3.50
CA VAL A 145 -8.68 11.05 2.28
C VAL A 145 -7.64 12.09 1.85
N VAL A 146 -6.41 11.65 1.63
CA VAL A 146 -5.29 12.50 1.22
C VAL A 146 -5.29 12.62 -0.30
N ASP A 147 -5.52 13.83 -0.83
CA ASP A 147 -5.28 14.13 -2.24
C ASP A 147 -3.78 14.43 -2.44
N PRO A 148 -3.00 13.56 -3.13
CA PRO A 148 -1.59 13.82 -3.37
C PRO A 148 -1.35 15.07 -4.23
N SER A 149 -2.35 15.50 -5.00
CA SER A 149 -2.28 16.65 -5.88
C SER A 149 -2.24 17.99 -5.12
N GLU A 150 -2.68 18.00 -3.87
CA GLU A 150 -2.61 19.17 -2.99
C GLU A 150 -1.17 19.46 -2.52
N TYR A 151 -0.25 18.51 -2.68
CA TYR A 151 1.08 18.55 -2.05
C TYR A 151 2.30 18.58 -2.98
N GLY A 152 2.15 18.55 -4.33
CA GLY A 152 3.29 18.88 -5.19
C GLY A 152 3.22 18.52 -6.68
N GLY A 153 3.31 19.56 -7.52
CA GLY A 153 3.69 19.48 -8.94
C GLY A 153 2.58 19.90 -9.93
N PRO A 154 2.93 20.47 -11.10
CA PRO A 154 1.93 20.90 -12.08
C PRO A 154 1.01 19.73 -12.44
N ARG A 155 -0.31 19.95 -12.34
CA ARG A 155 -1.35 19.03 -12.82
C ARG A 155 -0.96 18.54 -14.21
N GLN A 156 -0.42 17.32 -14.32
CA GLN A 156 -0.53 16.62 -15.58
C GLN A 156 -2.01 16.30 -15.74
N PRO A 157 -2.64 16.66 -16.86
CA PRO A 157 -4.04 16.37 -17.07
C PRO A 157 -4.24 14.88 -16.84
N THR A 158 -5.25 14.56 -16.02
CA THR A 158 -5.84 13.23 -15.99
C THR A 158 -5.94 12.75 -17.43
N PRO A 159 -5.46 11.53 -17.78
CA PRO A 159 -5.74 11.00 -19.09
C PRO A 159 -7.26 10.82 -19.18
N VAL A 160 -7.91 11.84 -19.74
CA VAL A 160 -9.26 11.77 -20.26
C VAL A 160 -9.21 10.69 -21.33
N GLY A 161 -9.66 9.48 -20.99
CA GLY A 161 -9.80 8.41 -21.96
C GLY A 161 -9.05 7.11 -21.69
N VAL A 162 -8.62 6.80 -20.46
CA VAL A 162 -8.54 5.36 -20.12
C VAL A 162 -9.94 4.93 -19.75
N HIS A 163 -10.73 4.58 -20.76
CA HIS A 163 -11.88 3.72 -20.55
C HIS A 163 -11.37 2.49 -19.82
N ALA A 164 -11.74 2.36 -18.54
CA ALA A 164 -11.67 1.09 -17.86
C ALA A 164 -12.33 0.06 -18.80
N VAL A 165 -11.57 -0.94 -19.21
CA VAL A 165 -12.17 -2.14 -19.78
C VAL A 165 -13.10 -2.65 -18.71
N ALA A 166 -14.41 -2.54 -18.96
CA ALA A 166 -15.41 -3.04 -18.03
C ALA A 166 -15.06 -4.50 -17.72
N PRO A 167 -14.95 -4.88 -16.43
CA PRO A 167 -14.87 -6.29 -16.09
C PRO A 167 -16.11 -6.98 -16.67
N ASP A 168 -15.90 -8.08 -17.36
CA ASP A 168 -16.95 -8.93 -17.93
C ASP A 168 -18.02 -9.18 -16.86
N ASP A 169 -19.27 -8.87 -17.20
CA ASP A 169 -20.43 -8.69 -16.30
C ASP A 169 -20.97 -10.06 -15.83
N LYS A 170 -20.08 -10.94 -15.37
CA LYS A 170 -20.43 -12.18 -14.70
C LYS A 170 -20.78 -11.84 -13.26
N ALA A 171 -22.05 -11.48 -13.08
CA ALA A 171 -22.76 -11.34 -11.82
C ALA A 171 -22.06 -12.05 -10.65
N MET A 172 -21.28 -11.29 -9.87
CA MET A 172 -20.79 -11.77 -8.58
C MET A 172 -22.01 -12.03 -7.71
N ARG A 173 -22.24 -13.30 -7.39
CA ARG A 173 -23.27 -13.68 -6.44
C ARG A 173 -22.89 -13.05 -5.09
N PRO A 174 -23.85 -12.45 -4.37
CA PRO A 174 -23.56 -11.86 -3.08
C PRO A 174 -23.01 -12.90 -2.11
N TRP A 175 -21.90 -12.56 -1.47
CA TRP A 175 -21.14 -13.40 -0.55
C TRP A 175 -21.92 -13.79 0.72
N TRP A 176 -23.04 -13.11 1.01
CA TRP A 176 -23.89 -13.37 2.18
C TRP A 176 -24.88 -14.55 2.03
N ARG A 177 -24.86 -15.32 0.92
CA ARG A 177 -25.77 -16.47 0.70
C ARG A 177 -25.21 -17.84 1.13
N PHE A 178 -24.17 -17.88 1.96
CA PHE A 178 -23.51 -19.13 2.40
C PHE A 178 -23.57 -19.38 3.92
N TRP A 179 -24.66 -19.01 4.58
CA TRP A 179 -25.01 -19.46 5.93
C TRP A 179 -26.49 -19.86 5.98
#